data_AF-A0A656K0F7-F1
#
_entry.id   AF-A0A656K0F7-F1
#
_cell.length_a   1.000
_cell.length_b   1.000
_cell.length_c   1.000
_cell.angle_alpha   90.00
_cell.angle_beta   90.00
_cell.angle_gamma   90.00
#
_symmetry.space_group_name_H-M   'P 1'
#
loop_
_entity.id
_entity.type
_entity.pdbx_description
1 polymer ?
#
loop_
_entity_poly.entity_id
_entity_poly.type
_entity_poly.pdbx_seq_one_letter_code
_entity_poly.pdbx_strand_id
1 'polypeptide(L)'
;GAQRDSDVEGYLTASRLFMGAAFGYNVVVNGGVRYSRANETGLLGFGGDRRDSRSLLKEGSVAVLFNPRWALGVEYREKPDNLSFAGESDWADVFLGYFPNKHVSVVLAYARLGEIATLDNQNGTYLSVQGNF
;
A
#
# COMPACT_ATOMS: atom_id res chain seq x y z
N GLY A 1 -15.93 -10.12 15.64
CA GLY A 1 -15.00 -9.34 16.47
C GLY A 1 -13.68 -10.09 16.61
N ALA A 2 -12.57 -9.38 16.83
CA ALA A 2 -11.25 -9.99 16.93
C ALA A 2 -11.07 -10.86 18.19
N GLN A 3 -10.27 -11.92 18.07
CA GLN A 3 -10.06 -12.89 19.15
C GLN A 3 -8.76 -12.67 19.92
N ARG A 4 -7.83 -11.87 19.38
CA ARG A 4 -6.51 -11.63 19.97
C ARG A 4 -6.11 -10.16 19.84
N ASP A 5 -5.39 -9.71 20.87
CA ASP A 5 -4.87 -8.34 20.94
C ASP A 5 -3.43 -8.21 20.39
N SER A 6 -2.76 -9.34 20.11
CA SER A 6 -1.41 -9.37 19.54
C SER A 6 -1.19 -10.60 18.65
N ASP A 7 -0.39 -10.46 17.58
CA ASP A 7 0.09 -11.58 16.76
C ASP A 7 1.42 -11.23 16.07
N VAL A 8 2.02 -12.22 15.43
CA VAL A 8 3.21 -12.07 14.59
C VAL A 8 2.81 -12.05 13.12
N GLU A 9 3.34 -11.08 12.41
CA GLU A 9 3.24 -10.95 10.95
C GLU A 9 4.58 -11.27 10.29
N GLY A 10 4.54 -11.94 9.15
CA GLY A 10 5.71 -12.11 8.29
C GLY A 10 5.50 -11.36 6.98
N TYR A 11 6.54 -10.75 6.44
CA TYR A 11 6.47 -10.11 5.12
C TYR A 11 7.72 -10.44 4.31
N LEU A 12 7.53 -10.59 3.00
CA LEU A 12 8.61 -10.75 2.04
C LEU A 12 8.35 -9.78 0.90
N THR A 13 9.34 -8.93 0.61
CA THR A 13 9.25 -7.92 -0.44
C THR A 13 10.46 -7.98 -1.35
N ALA A 14 10.25 -7.67 -2.62
CA ALA A 14 11.26 -7.60 -3.65
C ALA A 14 11.05 -6.35 -4.50
N SER A 15 12.14 -5.66 -4.77
CA SER A 15 12.15 -4.41 -5.54
C SER A 15 13.14 -4.50 -6.69
N ARG A 16 12.75 -4.01 -7.87
CA ARG A 16 13.62 -3.99 -9.05
C ARG A 16 13.49 -2.70 -9.83
N LEU A 17 14.62 -2.09 -10.14
CA LEU A 17 14.74 -0.97 -11.08
C LEU A 17 15.10 -1.51 -12.46
N PHE A 18 14.25 -1.24 -13.44
CA PHE A 18 14.49 -1.49 -14.84
C PHE A 18 14.88 -0.18 -15.52
N MET A 19 16.11 -0.09 -16.01
CA MET A 19 16.58 1.11 -16.70
C MET A 19 16.11 1.09 -18.16
N GLY A 20 15.54 2.21 -18.63
CA GLY A 20 15.10 2.37 -20.03
C GLY A 20 13.92 1.50 -20.48
N ALA A 21 13.17 0.87 -19.57
CA ALA A 21 12.16 -0.13 -19.89
C ALA A 21 10.86 0.42 -20.50
N ALA A 22 10.40 1.61 -20.09
CA ALA A 22 9.17 2.21 -20.62
C ALA A 22 9.53 3.36 -21.56
N PHE A 23 9.67 3.09 -22.86
CA PHE A 23 10.00 4.11 -23.86
C PHE A 23 11.28 4.93 -23.52
N GLY A 24 12.27 4.30 -22.88
CA GLY A 24 13.49 4.96 -22.44
C GLY A 24 13.45 5.51 -21.00
N TYR A 25 12.30 5.46 -20.32
CA TYR A 25 12.19 5.82 -18.91
C TYR A 25 12.53 4.64 -17.99
N ASN A 26 13.05 4.98 -16.81
CA ASN A 26 13.34 3.98 -15.79
C ASN A 26 12.04 3.57 -15.10
N VAL A 27 11.86 2.29 -14.80
CA VAL A 27 10.67 1.75 -14.15
C VAL A 27 11.09 1.03 -12.88
N VAL A 28 10.47 1.36 -11.76
CA VAL A 28 10.62 0.63 -10.51
C VAL A 28 9.40 -0.25 -10.33
N VAL A 29 9.63 -1.52 -10.02
CA VAL A 29 8.58 -2.47 -9.65
C VAL A 29 8.90 -2.97 -8.26
N ASN A 30 7.92 -2.91 -7.37
CA ASN A 30 7.96 -3.53 -6.06
C ASN A 30 6.84 -4.56 -5.99
N GLY A 31 7.11 -5.69 -5.36
CA GLY A 31 6.14 -6.74 -5.12
C GLY A 31 6.44 -7.42 -3.80
N GLY A 32 5.41 -7.76 -3.05
CA GLY A 32 5.54 -8.42 -1.78
C GLY A 32 4.34 -9.28 -1.43
N VAL A 33 4.55 -10.08 -0.40
CA VAL A 33 3.51 -10.88 0.23
C VAL A 33 3.64 -10.71 1.74
N ARG A 34 2.50 -10.49 2.40
CA ARG A 34 2.39 -10.36 3.84
C ARG A 34 1.52 -11.48 4.37
N TYR A 35 2.04 -12.20 5.35
CA TYR A 35 1.35 -13.27 6.06
C TYR A 35 0.88 -12.74 7.42
N SER A 36 -0.42 -12.45 7.53
CA SER A 36 -1.00 -11.74 8.69
C SER A 36 -2.42 -12.22 9.03
N ARG A 37 -2.81 -12.01 10.29
CA ARG A 37 -4.20 -12.10 10.82
C ARG A 37 -4.77 -10.74 11.21
N ALA A 38 -4.04 -9.65 11.00
CA ALA A 38 -4.40 -8.34 11.50
C ALA A 38 -5.54 -7.74 10.70
N ASN A 39 -6.58 -7.29 11.39
CA ASN A 39 -7.69 -6.57 10.79
C ASN A 39 -7.37 -5.07 10.80
N GLU A 40 -7.58 -4.37 9.68
CA GLU A 40 -7.15 -2.97 9.49
C GLU A 40 -5.73 -2.67 10.01
N THR A 41 -4.74 -3.47 9.57
CA THR A 41 -3.33 -3.31 9.98
C THR A 41 -3.14 -3.38 11.51
N GLY A 42 -4.03 -4.09 12.21
CA GLY A 42 -3.97 -4.33 13.65
C GLY A 42 -4.81 -3.36 14.49
N LEU A 43 -5.38 -2.31 13.89
CA LEU A 43 -6.25 -1.36 14.59
C LEU A 43 -7.51 -2.03 15.16
N LEU A 44 -7.98 -3.09 14.48
CA LEU A 44 -9.17 -3.84 14.87
C LEU A 44 -8.84 -5.22 15.47
N GLY A 45 -7.60 -5.41 15.94
CA GLY A 45 -7.12 -6.68 16.52
C GLY A 45 -6.81 -7.76 15.48
N PHE A 46 -6.60 -8.99 15.94
CA PHE A 46 -6.15 -10.11 15.10
C PHE A 46 -7.15 -11.28 15.10
N GLY A 47 -7.38 -11.84 13.91
CA GLY A 47 -8.37 -12.89 13.65
C GLY A 47 -9.80 -12.35 13.74
N GLY A 48 -10.78 -13.17 13.44
CA GLY A 48 -12.17 -12.73 13.45
C GLY A 48 -13.17 -13.87 13.47
N ASP A 49 -14.44 -13.48 13.49
CA ASP A 49 -15.60 -14.37 13.51
C ASP A 49 -15.80 -15.13 12.19
N ARG A 50 -15.32 -14.59 11.04
CA ARG A 50 -15.29 -15.34 9.77
C ARG A 50 -14.07 -16.24 9.66
N ARG A 51 -12.91 -15.78 10.11
CA ARG A 51 -11.64 -16.49 9.94
C ARG A 51 -10.63 -16.13 11.02
N ASP A 52 -10.10 -17.15 11.71
CA ASP A 52 -9.04 -17.03 12.73
C ASP A 52 -7.68 -17.58 12.23
N SER A 53 -7.56 -17.83 10.92
CA SER A 53 -6.32 -18.28 10.27
C SER A 53 -5.58 -17.12 9.60
N ARG A 54 -4.26 -17.21 9.52
CA ARG A 54 -3.42 -16.25 8.78
C ARG A 54 -3.70 -16.31 7.28
N SER A 55 -3.77 -15.13 6.67
CA SER A 55 -4.00 -14.93 5.26
C SER A 55 -2.72 -14.43 4.59
N LEU A 56 -2.50 -14.87 3.35
CA LEU A 56 -1.47 -14.31 2.48
C LEU A 56 -2.07 -13.14 1.72
N LEU A 57 -1.57 -11.95 2.01
CA LEU A 57 -1.95 -10.69 1.40
C LEU A 57 -0.89 -10.30 0.39
N LYS A 58 -1.29 -9.96 -0.83
CA LYS A 58 -0.35 -9.51 -1.86
C LYS A 58 -0.22 -8.00 -1.82
N GLU A 59 0.98 -7.54 -2.13
CA GLU A 59 1.27 -6.13 -2.28
C GLU A 59 2.15 -5.89 -3.49
N GLY A 60 2.00 -4.73 -4.12
CA GLY A 60 2.83 -4.35 -5.24
C GLY A 60 2.65 -2.90 -5.64
N SER A 61 3.72 -2.33 -6.17
CA SER A 61 3.69 -1.00 -6.77
C SER A 61 4.55 -0.95 -8.02
N VAL A 62 4.16 -0.09 -8.95
CA VAL A 62 4.92 0.17 -10.17
C VAL A 62 5.01 1.67 -10.35
N ALA A 63 6.23 2.18 -10.58
CA ALA A 63 6.49 3.58 -10.80
C ALA A 63 7.37 3.81 -12.02
N VAL A 64 6.99 4.77 -12.86
CA VAL A 64 7.79 5.27 -13.97
C VAL A 64 8.51 6.53 -13.52
N LEU A 65 9.82 6.54 -13.69
CA LEU A 65 10.71 7.67 -13.43
C LEU A 65 10.99 8.39 -14.74
N PHE A 66 10.32 9.52 -14.94
CA PHE A 66 10.52 10.34 -16.14
C PHE A 66 11.91 11.00 -16.16
N ASN A 67 12.37 11.40 -14.99
CA ASN A 67 13.70 11.97 -14.75
C ASN A 67 14.03 11.86 -13.25
N PRO A 68 15.24 12.20 -12.79
CA PRO A 68 15.61 12.14 -11.37
C PRO A 68 14.75 12.99 -10.43
N ARG A 69 13.88 13.85 -10.96
CA ARG A 69 13.00 14.74 -10.20
C ARG A 69 11.53 14.34 -10.23
N TRP A 70 11.10 13.46 -11.14
CA TRP A 70 9.68 13.16 -11.34
C TRP A 70 9.44 11.66 -11.45
N ALA A 71 8.53 11.17 -10.62
CA ALA A 71 8.07 9.79 -10.58
C ALA A 71 6.54 9.76 -10.61
N LEU A 72 5.94 8.86 -11.38
CA LEU A 72 4.51 8.58 -11.32
C LEU A 72 4.33 7.07 -11.15
N GLY A 73 3.53 6.66 -10.19
CA GLY A 73 3.29 5.25 -9.94
C GLY A 73 1.92 4.94 -9.41
N VAL A 74 1.67 3.65 -9.30
CA VAL A 74 0.47 3.08 -8.70
C VAL A 74 0.88 2.06 -7.67
N GLU A 75 0.12 1.96 -6.60
CA GLU A 75 0.32 0.99 -5.53
C GLU A 75 -0.99 0.24 -5.24
N TYR A 76 -0.84 -1.05 -4.95
CA TYR A 76 -1.90 -1.95 -4.58
C TYR A 76 -1.44 -2.80 -3.39
N ARG A 77 -2.23 -2.91 -2.32
CA ARG A 77 -2.11 -4.04 -1.37
C ARG A 77 -3.50 -4.62 -1.10
N GLU A 78 -3.51 -5.92 -0.91
CA GLU A 78 -4.67 -6.70 -0.55
C GLU A 78 -4.95 -6.56 0.96
N LYS A 79 -6.23 -6.46 1.33
CA LYS A 79 -6.68 -6.40 2.74
C LYS A 79 -7.33 -7.73 3.17
N PRO A 80 -7.14 -8.18 4.44
CA PRO A 80 -7.66 -9.46 4.92
C PRO A 80 -9.17 -9.44 5.32
N ASP A 81 -10.03 -10.09 4.53
CA ASP A 81 -11.45 -10.30 4.89
C ASP A 81 -11.64 -11.34 6.03
N ASN A 82 -11.41 -10.91 7.27
CA ASN A 82 -11.56 -11.74 8.48
C ASN A 82 -12.83 -11.43 9.30
N LEU A 83 -13.54 -10.33 9.01
CA LEU A 83 -14.64 -9.80 9.84
C LEU A 83 -15.96 -9.73 9.06
N SER A 84 -17.05 -10.22 9.66
CA SER A 84 -18.33 -10.29 8.94
C SER A 84 -19.01 -8.94 8.67
N PHE A 85 -18.68 -7.94 9.47
CA PHE A 85 -19.29 -6.62 9.47
C PHE A 85 -18.47 -5.56 8.70
N ALA A 86 -17.24 -5.87 8.34
CA ALA A 86 -16.33 -4.98 7.63
C ALA A 86 -15.95 -5.66 6.31
N GLY A 87 -16.65 -5.33 5.23
CA GLY A 87 -16.17 -5.67 3.89
C GLY A 87 -14.88 -4.91 3.65
N GLU A 88 -13.74 -5.57 3.78
CA GLU A 88 -12.45 -4.94 3.52
C GLU A 88 -12.23 -4.88 2.01
N SER A 89 -12.33 -3.67 1.45
CA SER A 89 -12.04 -3.39 0.05
C SER A 89 -10.54 -3.19 -0.16
N ASP A 90 -10.05 -3.66 -1.32
CA ASP A 90 -8.65 -3.57 -1.65
C ASP A 90 -8.15 -2.11 -1.69
N TRP A 91 -6.92 -1.98 -1.23
CA TRP A 91 -6.03 -0.85 -1.40
C TRP A 91 -5.62 -0.46 -2.80
N ALA A 92 -6.02 0.67 -3.37
CA ALA A 92 -5.38 1.13 -4.60
C ALA A 92 -5.13 2.64 -4.57
N ASP A 93 -3.90 3.04 -4.88
CA ASP A 93 -3.54 4.45 -5.01
C ASP A 93 -2.70 4.74 -6.26
N VAL A 94 -2.70 6.01 -6.62
CA VAL A 94 -1.82 6.58 -7.65
C VAL A 94 -1.02 7.69 -6.99
N PHE A 95 0.30 7.69 -7.17
CA PHE A 95 1.18 8.68 -6.57
C PHE A 95 2.08 9.38 -7.59
N LEU A 96 2.32 10.66 -7.36
CA LEU A 96 3.25 11.52 -8.08
C LEU A 96 4.32 12.01 -7.11
N GLY A 97 5.57 11.61 -7.36
CA GLY A 97 6.74 12.05 -6.62
C GLY A 97 7.48 13.17 -7.33
N TYR A 98 7.81 14.23 -6.59
CA TYR A 98 8.65 15.33 -7.00
C TYR A 98 9.88 15.44 -6.08
N PHE A 99 11.07 15.35 -6.66
CA PHE A 99 12.35 15.36 -5.96
C PHE A 99 13.18 16.57 -6.43
N PRO A 100 13.00 17.76 -5.85
CA PRO A 100 13.71 18.97 -6.27
C PRO A 100 15.24 18.82 -6.11
N ASN A 101 15.68 18.10 -5.08
CA ASN A 101 17.09 17.79 -4.81
C ASN A 101 17.19 16.41 -4.11
N LYS A 102 18.41 15.93 -3.86
CA LYS A 102 18.66 14.64 -3.19
C LYS A 102 18.25 14.61 -1.70
N HIS A 103 17.90 15.76 -1.15
CA HIS A 103 17.64 15.97 0.28
C HIS A 103 16.15 16.15 0.58
N VAL A 104 15.34 16.51 -0.42
CA VAL A 104 13.92 16.80 -0.26
C VAL A 104 13.13 15.96 -1.26
N SER A 105 12.13 15.26 -0.74
CA SER A 105 11.14 14.54 -1.51
C SER A 105 9.74 15.04 -1.17
N VAL A 106 8.92 15.23 -2.20
CA VAL A 106 7.52 15.59 -2.09
C VAL A 106 6.72 14.50 -2.81
N VAL A 107 5.79 13.86 -2.13
CA VAL A 107 4.95 12.81 -2.71
C VAL A 107 3.50 13.20 -2.53
N LEU A 108 2.79 13.32 -3.64
CA LEU A 108 1.34 13.49 -3.66
C LEU A 108 0.74 12.15 -4.08
N ALA A 109 -0.12 11.55 -3.27
CA ALA A 109 -0.89 10.39 -3.72
C ALA A 109 -2.39 10.60 -3.58
N TYR A 110 -3.11 9.90 -4.42
CA TYR A 110 -4.54 9.84 -4.46
C TYR A 110 -4.95 8.39 -4.22
N ALA A 111 -5.38 8.10 -3.00
CA ALA A 111 -5.85 6.79 -2.61
C ALA A 111 -7.34 6.67 -2.92
N ARG A 112 -7.69 5.66 -3.71
CA ARG A 112 -9.06 5.17 -3.84
C ARG A 112 -9.24 4.09 -2.79
N LEU A 113 -9.49 4.52 -1.56
CA LEU A 113 -9.94 3.63 -0.50
C LEU A 113 -11.38 3.28 -0.88
N GLY A 114 -11.64 2.01 -1.20
CA GLY A 114 -12.99 1.53 -1.46
C GLY A 114 -13.91 1.69 -0.24
N GLU A 115 -15.05 1.02 -0.26
CA GLU A 115 -16.05 1.04 0.81
C GLU A 115 -15.43 0.61 2.15
N ILE A 116 -15.46 1.48 3.17
CA ILE A 116 -15.10 1.14 4.55
C ILE A 116 -16.37 1.21 5.39
N ALA A 117 -16.84 0.02 5.78
CA ALA A 117 -17.79 -0.30 6.85
C ALA A 117 -19.22 0.26 6.80
N THR A 118 -19.52 1.43 6.19
CA THR A 118 -20.90 1.99 6.04
C THR A 118 -20.97 3.36 5.34
N LEU A 119 -19.84 3.90 4.82
CA LEU A 119 -19.78 5.20 4.15
C LEU A 119 -19.11 5.06 2.77
N ASP A 120 -19.87 5.34 1.72
CA ASP A 120 -19.39 5.28 0.33
C ASP A 120 -18.31 6.35 0.04
N ASN A 121 -17.29 5.96 -0.73
CA ASN A 121 -16.45 6.84 -1.57
C ASN A 121 -15.45 7.77 -0.83
N GLN A 122 -14.72 7.28 0.18
CA GLN A 122 -13.60 8.02 0.79
C GLN A 122 -12.34 8.00 -0.10
N ASN A 123 -12.37 8.74 -1.20
CA ASN A 123 -11.16 9.03 -1.95
C ASN A 123 -10.35 10.11 -1.21
N GLY A 124 -9.15 9.76 -0.76
CA GLY A 124 -8.30 10.63 0.04
C GLY A 124 -7.05 11.05 -0.73
N THR A 125 -6.84 12.35 -0.88
CA THR A 125 -5.56 12.90 -1.34
C THR A 125 -4.63 13.06 -0.15
N TYR A 126 -3.45 12.47 -0.19
CA TYR A 126 -2.40 12.69 0.80
C TYR A 126 -1.20 13.39 0.16
N LEU A 127 -0.59 14.31 0.92
CA LEU A 127 0.66 14.96 0.57
C LEU A 127 1.67 14.68 1.67
N SER A 128 2.83 14.12 1.31
CA SER A 128 3.98 13.94 2.20
C SER A 128 5.15 14.75 1.70
N VAL A 129 5.86 15.36 2.64
CA VAL A 129 7.11 16.07 2.41
C VAL A 129 8.13 15.49 3.37
N GLN A 130 9.24 15.00 2.83
CA GLN A 130 10.33 14.44 3.62
C GLN A 130 11.63 15.15 3.28
N GLY A 131 12.40 15.48 4.32
CA GLY A 131 13.69 16.13 4.23
C GLY A 131 14.74 15.34 5.00
N ASN A 132 15.91 15.12 4.40
CA ASN A 132 17.07 14.48 5.04
C ASN A 132 18.26 15.44 5.01
N PHE A 133 19.00 15.54 6.12
CA PHE A 133 20.12 16.46 6.33
C PHE A 133 21.43 15.72 6.60
#